data_AF-A0A7W0H347-F1
#
_entry.id   AF-A0A7W0H347-F1
#
_cell.length_a   1.000
_cell.length_b   1.000
_cell.length_c   1.000
_cell.angle_alpha   90.00
_cell.angle_beta   90.00
_cell.angle_gamma   90.00
#
_symmetry.space_group_name_H-M   'P 1'
#
loop_
_entity.id
_entity.type
_entity.pdbx_description
1 polymer ?
#
loop_
_entity_poly.entity_id
_entity_poly.type
_entity_poly.pdbx_seq_one_letter_code
_entity_poly.pdbx_strand_id
1 'polypeptide(L)'
;MRRTLAVTAFLVVFAVAATAADAAVRHVIRGAGFGHGIGMSQYGAYGYALKGRAFDEILAHYYKGTRLASAPTRPVRVLLQPEDPYIRVRGATRIAGRSLKPGRTYVARESGGAILVTTSSGRRVARVGNGARFEGPEPLRLLGPALNFVTSGVYRGAIEVRTEGSGVTAINVLDLDTYVRGVVAGEMPSSWPLEALKTQAVAARTYALSTRKTTGLFDQYPDTRSQVYRGVTGESVRSDAAVRDTAGRIVTYGGVPAVTYYFSTSGGHTENVEFSFVGSLSKPWLVGVPDPYDTQSPYHRWELKTTAAALDRALGAPGTFESVKVLDRGVSPRVVRARVIGSKGSTVLTGPTIRSRLGLRDTWFTFVRIASSARYPRSARPASWGARLTAAALAGEFSPAPKRRVLVLERRAGSDWRAVRRIRTTASGRYRVEIGRAGAYRVRTGRVAGPAVRVR
;
A
#
# COMPACT_ATOMS: atom_id res chain seq x y z
N MET A 1 -52.06 76.31 -13.75
CA MET A 1 -51.61 76.31 -15.15
C MET A 1 -50.61 75.19 -15.36
N ARG A 2 -50.80 74.41 -16.43
CA ARG A 2 -50.14 73.15 -16.77
C ARG A 2 -48.61 73.27 -16.76
N ARG A 3 -47.90 72.33 -16.11
CA ARG A 3 -46.47 72.08 -16.33
C ARG A 3 -46.28 70.64 -16.79
N THR A 4 -45.79 70.54 -18.01
CA THR A 4 -45.51 69.36 -18.80
C THR A 4 -44.35 68.55 -18.22
N LEU A 5 -44.54 67.24 -18.10
CA LEU A 5 -43.52 66.25 -17.77
C LEU A 5 -42.52 66.10 -18.92
N ALA A 6 -41.22 66.18 -18.62
CA ALA A 6 -40.15 65.66 -19.48
C ALA A 6 -39.46 64.52 -18.72
N VAL A 7 -39.67 63.29 -19.21
CA VAL A 7 -39.03 62.07 -18.69
C VAL A 7 -37.67 61.92 -19.36
N THR A 8 -36.60 62.06 -18.58
CA THR A 8 -35.23 61.82 -19.03
C THR A 8 -34.94 60.31 -18.97
N ALA A 9 -34.80 59.67 -20.12
CA ALA A 9 -34.42 58.26 -20.21
C ALA A 9 -32.92 58.08 -19.91
N PHE A 10 -32.60 57.46 -18.76
CA PHE A 10 -31.24 57.03 -18.43
C PHE A 10 -30.96 55.69 -19.14
N LEU A 11 -30.13 55.74 -20.18
CA LEU A 11 -29.59 54.54 -20.84
C LEU A 11 -28.49 53.93 -19.95
N VAL A 12 -28.86 52.93 -19.15
CA VAL A 12 -27.90 52.11 -18.40
C VAL A 12 -27.18 51.17 -19.37
N VAL A 13 -25.96 51.53 -19.74
CA VAL A 13 -25.05 50.64 -20.47
C VAL A 13 -24.52 49.59 -19.49
N PHE A 14 -25.08 48.38 -19.52
CA PHE A 14 -24.49 47.23 -18.84
C PHE A 14 -23.17 46.86 -19.56
N ALA A 15 -22.04 47.27 -18.98
CA ALA A 15 -20.74 46.71 -19.32
C ALA A 15 -20.69 45.26 -18.80
N VAL A 16 -21.03 44.29 -19.66
CA VAL A 16 -20.78 42.88 -19.38
C VAL A 16 -19.26 42.67 -19.39
N ALA A 17 -18.65 42.67 -18.20
CA ALA A 17 -17.29 42.21 -18.03
C ALA A 17 -17.22 40.74 -18.49
N ALA A 18 -16.59 40.49 -19.64
CA ALA A 18 -16.31 39.14 -20.11
C ALA A 18 -15.54 38.39 -19.02
N THR A 19 -16.21 37.41 -18.41
CA THR A 19 -15.62 36.54 -17.40
C THR A 19 -14.43 35.82 -18.03
N ALA A 20 -13.26 35.90 -17.39
CA ALA A 20 -12.16 35.03 -17.74
C ALA A 20 -12.68 33.59 -17.64
N ALA A 21 -12.63 32.82 -18.74
CA ALA A 21 -13.02 31.41 -18.71
C ALA A 21 -12.29 30.74 -17.55
N ASP A 22 -13.06 30.17 -16.62
CA ASP A 22 -12.52 29.57 -15.40
C ASP A 22 -11.51 28.49 -15.79
N ALA A 23 -10.38 28.45 -15.09
CA ALA A 23 -9.30 27.56 -15.48
C ALA A 23 -9.74 26.12 -15.24
N ALA A 24 -9.66 25.27 -16.29
CA ALA A 24 -9.86 23.85 -16.09
C ALA A 24 -8.69 23.32 -15.24
N VAL A 25 -8.98 22.62 -14.14
CA VAL A 25 -7.97 22.08 -13.22
C VAL A 25 -8.05 20.56 -13.18
N ARG A 26 -6.88 19.91 -13.13
CA ARG A 26 -6.74 18.49 -12.84
C ARG A 26 -5.73 18.25 -11.73
N HIS A 27 -6.12 17.42 -10.76
CA HIS A 27 -5.24 16.91 -9.73
C HIS A 27 -4.91 15.44 -10.01
N VAL A 28 -3.63 15.12 -9.98
CA VAL A 28 -3.11 13.75 -10.13
C VAL A 28 -2.07 13.51 -9.04
N ILE A 29 -2.15 12.36 -8.39
CA ILE A 29 -1.10 11.87 -7.52
C ILE A 29 -0.32 10.83 -8.32
N ARG A 30 0.96 11.09 -8.54
CA ARG A 30 1.88 10.11 -9.12
C ARG A 30 2.59 9.38 -8.00
N GLY A 31 2.81 8.09 -8.15
CA GLY A 31 3.63 7.37 -7.19
C GLY A 31 4.37 6.20 -7.79
N ALA A 32 5.13 5.55 -6.93
CA ALA A 32 5.98 4.41 -7.24
C ALA A 32 5.96 3.43 -6.07
N GLY A 33 6.12 2.14 -6.38
CA GLY A 33 6.14 1.09 -5.36
C GLY A 33 4.77 0.77 -4.76
N PHE A 34 4.76 -0.26 -3.91
CA PHE A 34 3.61 -0.72 -3.16
C PHE A 34 4.08 -1.39 -1.88
N GLY A 35 3.75 -0.78 -0.74
CA GLY A 35 4.12 -1.27 0.59
C GLY A 35 4.75 -0.19 1.45
N HIS A 36 5.54 -0.61 2.44
CA HIS A 36 6.20 0.28 3.39
C HIS A 36 7.64 0.64 3.00
N GLY A 37 8.23 0.00 1.98
CA GLY A 37 9.56 0.39 1.48
C GLY A 37 10.76 -0.21 2.23
N ILE A 38 10.58 -0.93 3.33
CA ILE A 38 11.67 -1.35 4.24
C ILE A 38 12.06 -2.79 3.96
N GLY A 39 13.36 -3.09 3.89
CA GLY A 39 13.86 -4.45 3.69
C GLY A 39 13.59 -4.98 2.28
N MET A 40 13.19 -6.25 2.16
CA MET A 40 13.11 -6.93 0.87
C MET A 40 11.88 -6.52 0.04
N SER A 41 12.10 -6.05 -1.20
CA SER A 41 11.02 -5.98 -2.19
C SER A 41 10.78 -7.36 -2.80
N GLN A 42 9.53 -7.82 -2.78
CA GLN A 42 9.15 -9.11 -3.36
C GLN A 42 9.35 -9.13 -4.89
N TYR A 43 8.89 -8.09 -5.59
CA TYR A 43 9.14 -7.94 -7.02
C TYR A 43 10.62 -7.69 -7.34
N GLY A 44 11.35 -7.01 -6.46
CA GLY A 44 12.80 -6.89 -6.59
C GLY A 44 13.51 -8.24 -6.44
N ALA A 45 13.15 -9.06 -5.46
CA ALA A 45 13.66 -10.42 -5.28
C ALA A 45 13.33 -11.33 -6.48
N TYR A 46 12.11 -11.22 -7.02
CA TYR A 46 11.75 -11.84 -8.30
C TYR A 46 12.68 -11.40 -9.44
N GLY A 47 12.91 -10.09 -9.58
CA GLY A 47 13.79 -9.54 -10.59
C GLY A 47 15.25 -9.99 -10.44
N TYR A 48 15.80 -10.00 -9.23
CA TYR A 48 17.15 -10.51 -8.96
C TYR A 48 17.26 -12.01 -9.28
N ALA A 49 16.26 -12.81 -8.92
CA ALA A 49 16.23 -14.23 -9.24
C ALA A 49 16.18 -14.47 -10.77
N LEU A 50 15.43 -13.65 -11.53
CA LEU A 50 15.47 -13.68 -13.00
C LEU A 50 16.84 -13.28 -13.58
N LYS A 51 17.66 -12.54 -12.83
CA LYS A 51 19.06 -12.22 -13.18
C LYS A 51 20.05 -13.27 -12.68
N GLY A 52 19.57 -14.42 -12.19
CA GLY A 52 20.40 -15.55 -11.77
C GLY A 52 21.03 -15.40 -10.38
N ARG A 53 20.58 -14.45 -9.56
CA ARG A 53 21.06 -14.32 -8.18
C ARG A 53 20.50 -15.43 -7.28
N ALA A 54 21.35 -15.99 -6.45
CA ALA A 54 20.98 -16.96 -5.43
C ALA A 54 20.28 -16.29 -4.24
N PHE A 55 19.48 -17.06 -3.48
CA PHE A 55 18.67 -16.50 -2.39
C PHE A 55 19.50 -15.78 -1.32
N ASP A 56 20.70 -16.26 -1.02
CA ASP A 56 21.60 -15.69 -0.02
C ASP A 56 22.22 -14.37 -0.47
N GLU A 57 22.55 -14.23 -1.76
CA GLU A 57 22.93 -12.95 -2.36
C GLU A 57 21.78 -11.93 -2.30
N ILE A 58 20.55 -12.37 -2.58
CA ILE A 58 19.36 -11.50 -2.53
C ILE A 58 19.11 -11.04 -1.09
N LEU A 59 19.20 -11.93 -0.11
CA LEU A 59 19.10 -11.57 1.31
C LEU A 59 20.19 -10.59 1.73
N ALA A 60 21.45 -10.83 1.35
CA ALA A 60 22.58 -9.97 1.69
C ALA A 60 22.48 -8.57 1.05
N HIS A 61 21.80 -8.46 -0.09
CA HIS A 61 21.48 -7.18 -0.71
C HIS A 61 20.49 -6.37 0.14
N TYR A 62 19.36 -6.97 0.54
CA TYR A 62 18.29 -6.27 1.26
C TYR A 62 18.53 -6.12 2.77
N TYR A 63 19.26 -7.05 3.39
CA TYR A 63 19.52 -7.10 4.82
C TYR A 63 21.03 -6.96 5.09
N LYS A 64 21.52 -5.71 5.07
CA LYS A 64 22.95 -5.40 5.05
C LYS A 64 23.68 -5.89 6.32
N GLY A 65 24.86 -6.47 6.13
CA GLY A 65 25.70 -6.93 7.24
C GLY A 65 25.13 -8.13 8.02
N THR A 66 24.04 -8.74 7.55
CA THR A 66 23.51 -9.96 8.15
C THR A 66 24.30 -11.19 7.71
N ARG A 67 24.19 -12.26 8.50
CA ARG A 67 24.78 -13.57 8.19
C ARG A 67 23.70 -14.64 8.27
N LEU A 68 23.80 -15.65 7.41
CA LEU A 68 22.95 -16.83 7.54
C LEU A 68 23.32 -17.62 8.80
N ALA A 69 22.30 -18.10 9.50
CA ALA A 69 22.42 -18.96 10.67
C ALA A 69 21.30 -20.01 10.69
N SER A 70 21.38 -20.93 11.65
CA SER A 70 20.31 -21.90 11.91
C SER A 70 19.31 -21.33 12.93
N ALA A 71 18.02 -21.57 12.68
CA ALA A 71 16.96 -21.21 13.58
C ALA A 71 17.01 -22.04 14.87
N PRO A 72 16.63 -21.47 16.02
CA PRO A 72 16.39 -22.26 17.22
C PRO A 72 15.15 -23.14 17.04
N THR A 73 15.17 -24.33 17.65
CA THR A 73 14.00 -25.23 17.67
C THR A 73 12.96 -24.68 18.65
N ARG A 74 12.00 -23.92 18.13
CA ARG A 74 10.90 -23.35 18.93
C ARG A 74 9.60 -23.33 18.12
N PRO A 75 8.46 -23.70 18.72
CA PRO A 75 7.18 -23.58 18.03
C PRO A 75 6.78 -22.12 17.83
N VAL A 76 6.04 -21.89 16.75
CA VAL A 76 5.32 -20.64 16.47
C VAL A 76 3.88 -20.79 16.96
N ARG A 77 3.35 -19.75 17.59
CA ARG A 77 1.95 -19.68 18.05
C ARG A 77 1.21 -18.62 17.24
N VAL A 78 0.21 -19.02 16.46
CA VAL A 78 -0.52 -18.11 15.57
C VAL A 78 -1.96 -17.95 16.03
N LEU A 79 -2.41 -16.72 16.28
CA LEU A 79 -3.79 -16.44 16.70
C LEU A 79 -4.77 -16.67 15.54
N LEU A 80 -5.78 -17.53 15.70
CA LEU A 80 -6.76 -17.82 14.66
C LEU A 80 -8.16 -17.26 14.97
N GLN A 81 -8.69 -17.50 16.17
CA GLN A 81 -10.03 -17.04 16.60
C GLN A 81 -9.91 -16.48 18.02
N PRO A 82 -9.89 -15.15 18.22
CA PRO A 82 -9.81 -14.54 19.55
C PRO A 82 -11.19 -14.44 20.20
N GLU A 83 -11.24 -14.70 21.52
CA GLU A 83 -12.39 -14.44 22.41
C GLU A 83 -13.74 -14.99 21.87
N ASP A 84 -13.71 -16.17 21.25
CA ASP A 84 -14.90 -16.80 20.67
C ASP A 84 -15.74 -17.48 21.78
N PRO A 85 -17.08 -17.42 21.75
CA PRO A 85 -17.92 -18.19 22.67
C PRO A 85 -17.64 -19.70 22.63
N TYR A 86 -17.16 -20.24 21.51
CA TYR A 86 -16.77 -21.63 21.39
C TYR A 86 -15.81 -21.92 20.22
N ILE A 87 -14.84 -22.81 20.45
CA ILE A 87 -13.95 -23.31 19.39
C ILE A 87 -14.39 -24.69 18.92
N ARG A 88 -14.48 -24.91 17.60
CA ARG A 88 -14.82 -26.21 17.02
C ARG A 88 -13.67 -26.81 16.23
N VAL A 89 -13.23 -28.00 16.62
CA VAL A 89 -12.11 -28.71 16.00
C VAL A 89 -12.53 -30.10 15.54
N ARG A 90 -12.10 -30.50 14.34
CA ARG A 90 -12.23 -31.86 13.79
C ARG A 90 -10.85 -32.40 13.39
N GLY A 91 -10.68 -33.72 13.39
CA GLY A 91 -9.42 -34.39 13.06
C GLY A 91 -8.53 -34.69 14.27
N ALA A 92 -8.86 -34.16 15.45
CA ALA A 92 -8.09 -34.40 16.66
C ALA A 92 -8.24 -35.85 17.13
N THR A 93 -7.11 -36.47 17.48
CA THR A 93 -7.03 -37.81 18.08
C THR A 93 -6.71 -37.75 19.57
N ARG A 94 -6.35 -36.58 20.11
CA ARG A 94 -6.05 -36.41 21.53
C ARG A 94 -6.36 -35.01 22.05
N ILE A 95 -6.74 -34.92 23.32
CA ILE A 95 -6.79 -33.68 24.11
C ILE A 95 -6.51 -33.98 25.58
N ALA A 96 -5.56 -33.25 26.19
CA ALA A 96 -5.22 -33.38 27.61
C ALA A 96 -5.10 -34.85 28.09
N GLY A 97 -4.36 -35.67 27.35
CA GLY A 97 -4.16 -37.10 27.64
C GLY A 97 -5.32 -38.04 27.29
N ARG A 98 -6.47 -37.53 26.84
CA ARG A 98 -7.64 -38.34 26.44
C ARG A 98 -7.64 -38.62 24.94
N SER A 99 -7.94 -39.85 24.56
CA SER A 99 -8.12 -40.27 23.17
C SER A 99 -9.44 -39.73 22.57
N LEU A 100 -9.35 -39.22 21.36
CA LEU A 100 -10.45 -38.67 20.57
C LEU A 100 -10.62 -39.46 19.26
N LYS A 101 -11.80 -39.38 18.66
CA LYS A 101 -12.10 -39.97 17.35
C LYS A 101 -11.95 -38.86 16.29
N PRO A 102 -11.02 -38.97 15.32
CA PRO A 102 -10.72 -37.89 14.38
C PRO A 102 -11.90 -37.51 13.48
N GLY A 103 -12.81 -38.46 13.23
CA GLY A 103 -14.04 -38.21 12.47
C GLY A 103 -15.07 -37.32 13.18
N ARG A 104 -14.94 -37.06 14.48
CA ARG A 104 -15.88 -36.26 15.27
C ARG A 104 -15.46 -34.80 15.37
N THR A 105 -16.46 -33.93 15.52
CA THR A 105 -16.26 -32.53 15.87
C THR A 105 -16.34 -32.36 17.38
N TYR A 106 -15.35 -31.69 17.94
CA TYR A 106 -15.26 -31.32 19.34
C TYR A 106 -15.50 -29.83 19.50
N VAL A 107 -16.25 -29.46 20.53
CA VAL A 107 -16.60 -28.07 20.88
C VAL A 107 -15.94 -27.76 22.22
N ALA A 108 -15.07 -26.76 22.25
CA ALA A 108 -14.46 -26.24 23.46
C ALA A 108 -15.11 -24.90 23.83
N ARG A 109 -15.50 -24.72 25.09
CA ARG A 109 -16.13 -23.49 25.61
C ARG A 109 -15.54 -23.13 26.96
N GLU A 110 -15.57 -21.85 27.29
CA GLU A 110 -15.35 -21.39 28.67
C GLU A 110 -16.48 -21.93 29.57
N SER A 111 -16.13 -22.39 30.76
CA SER A 111 -17.08 -22.86 31.76
C SER A 111 -16.48 -22.78 33.17
N GLY A 112 -16.67 -21.64 33.82
CA GLY A 112 -16.30 -21.41 35.22
C GLY A 112 -14.80 -21.47 35.47
N GLY A 113 -14.02 -20.73 34.66
CA GLY A 113 -12.56 -20.65 34.72
C GLY A 113 -11.83 -21.83 34.07
N ALA A 114 -12.57 -22.72 33.40
CA ALA A 114 -12.07 -23.96 32.81
C ALA A 114 -12.58 -24.10 31.37
N ILE A 115 -11.94 -24.95 30.58
CA ILE A 115 -12.43 -25.30 29.24
C ILE A 115 -13.26 -26.58 29.34
N LEU A 116 -14.54 -26.49 29.02
CA LEU A 116 -15.41 -27.65 28.83
C LEU A 116 -15.34 -28.09 27.36
N VAL A 117 -14.97 -29.36 27.16
CA VAL A 117 -14.93 -29.98 25.83
C VAL A 117 -16.07 -30.98 25.71
N THR A 118 -16.89 -30.81 24.68
CA THR A 118 -18.00 -31.70 24.33
C THR A 118 -17.87 -32.19 22.89
N THR A 119 -18.63 -33.22 22.53
CA THR A 119 -18.92 -33.52 21.12
C THR A 119 -20.00 -32.55 20.60
N SER A 120 -20.18 -32.48 19.28
CA SER A 120 -21.29 -31.70 18.68
C SER A 120 -22.69 -32.05 19.20
N SER A 121 -22.92 -33.27 19.68
CA SER A 121 -24.19 -33.68 20.32
C SER A 121 -24.33 -33.26 21.79
N GLY A 122 -23.39 -32.48 22.34
CA GLY A 122 -23.41 -32.04 23.74
C GLY A 122 -22.77 -33.01 24.75
N ARG A 123 -22.42 -34.24 24.35
CA ARG A 123 -21.79 -35.21 25.26
C ARG A 123 -20.44 -34.70 25.76
N ARG A 124 -20.28 -34.61 27.09
CA ARG A 124 -19.02 -34.22 27.74
C ARG A 124 -17.87 -35.18 27.40
N VAL A 125 -16.71 -34.61 27.10
CA VAL A 125 -15.47 -35.32 26.73
C VAL A 125 -14.38 -35.05 27.78
N ALA A 126 -14.18 -33.77 28.12
CA ALA A 126 -13.19 -33.35 29.09
C ALA A 126 -13.62 -32.04 29.76
N ARG A 127 -13.11 -31.80 30.97
CA ARG A 127 -13.03 -30.46 31.56
C ARG A 127 -11.58 -30.27 31.96
N VAL A 128 -10.94 -29.25 31.41
CA VAL A 128 -9.50 -28.96 31.53
C VAL A 128 -9.35 -27.54 32.03
N GLY A 129 -8.18 -27.17 32.55
CA GLY A 129 -7.95 -25.82 33.10
C GLY A 129 -8.09 -24.71 32.05
N ASN A 130 -7.36 -23.62 32.23
CA ASN A 130 -7.41 -22.46 31.32
C ASN A 130 -6.75 -22.69 29.94
N GLY A 131 -6.30 -23.91 29.63
CA GLY A 131 -5.73 -24.26 28.34
C GLY A 131 -5.76 -25.74 28.02
N ALA A 132 -5.96 -26.08 26.74
CA ALA A 132 -5.82 -27.43 26.22
C ALA A 132 -5.47 -27.44 24.74
N ARG A 133 -4.85 -28.53 24.28
CA ARG A 133 -4.46 -28.72 22.89
C ARG A 133 -5.24 -29.87 22.27
N PHE A 134 -5.87 -29.58 21.14
CA PHE A 134 -6.29 -30.59 20.18
C PHE A 134 -5.09 -30.98 19.34
N GLU A 135 -4.79 -32.28 19.30
CA GLU A 135 -3.61 -32.82 18.61
C GLU A 135 -3.99 -34.05 17.77
N GLY A 136 -3.24 -34.30 16.71
CA GLY A 136 -3.39 -35.44 15.82
C GLY A 136 -2.19 -35.59 14.87
N PRO A 137 -1.98 -36.78 14.28
CA PRO A 137 -0.91 -36.99 13.30
C PRO A 137 -1.19 -36.27 11.98
N GLU A 138 -2.48 -36.07 11.66
CA GLU A 138 -2.94 -35.36 10.47
C GLU A 138 -3.31 -33.90 10.77
N PRO A 139 -3.31 -33.01 9.76
CA PRO A 139 -3.77 -31.64 9.92
C PRO A 139 -5.20 -31.55 10.49
N LEU A 140 -5.40 -30.62 11.42
CA LEU A 140 -6.66 -30.39 12.12
C LEU A 140 -7.50 -29.37 11.37
N ARG A 141 -8.83 -29.58 11.35
CA ARG A 141 -9.77 -28.60 10.80
C ARG A 141 -10.36 -27.76 11.91
N LEU A 142 -10.10 -26.45 11.88
CA LEU A 142 -10.74 -25.46 12.75
C LEU A 142 -11.96 -24.91 12.01
N LEU A 143 -13.17 -25.09 12.56
CA LEU A 143 -14.41 -24.70 11.89
C LEU A 143 -14.80 -23.26 12.20
N GLY A 144 -15.42 -22.59 11.21
CA GLY A 144 -15.82 -21.18 11.31
C GLY A 144 -14.78 -20.21 10.74
N PRO A 145 -15.08 -18.90 10.74
CA PRO A 145 -14.17 -17.87 10.23
C PRO A 145 -12.96 -17.71 11.16
N ALA A 146 -11.78 -17.52 10.60
CA ALA A 146 -10.56 -17.18 11.35
C ALA A 146 -9.98 -15.84 10.85
N LEU A 147 -9.10 -15.22 11.65
CA LEU A 147 -8.50 -13.91 11.34
C LEU A 147 -7.72 -13.88 10.01
N ASN A 148 -7.32 -15.03 9.48
CA ASN A 148 -6.67 -15.15 8.17
C ASN A 148 -7.65 -15.21 7.00
N PHE A 149 -8.93 -14.94 7.23
CA PHE A 149 -10.01 -15.01 6.24
C PHE A 149 -10.23 -16.42 5.67
N VAL A 150 -9.71 -17.47 6.32
CA VAL A 150 -9.96 -18.86 5.95
C VAL A 150 -11.12 -19.39 6.78
N THR A 151 -12.25 -19.64 6.12
CA THR A 151 -13.42 -20.26 6.77
C THR A 151 -13.26 -21.78 6.80
N SER A 152 -13.38 -22.34 8.00
CA SER A 152 -13.24 -23.77 8.24
C SER A 152 -11.90 -24.35 7.77
N GLY A 153 -10.80 -23.63 8.05
CA GLY A 153 -9.45 -23.92 7.58
C GLY A 153 -8.81 -25.19 8.14
N VAL A 154 -7.77 -25.67 7.45
CA VAL A 154 -6.98 -26.85 7.84
C VAL A 154 -5.58 -26.40 8.26
N TYR A 155 -5.11 -26.91 9.39
CA TYR A 155 -3.91 -26.43 10.08
C TYR A 155 -3.06 -27.61 10.56
N ARG A 156 -1.75 -27.57 10.29
CA ARG A 156 -0.79 -28.55 10.83
C ARG A 156 -0.46 -28.25 12.29
N GLY A 157 0.12 -29.24 12.97
CA GLY A 157 0.46 -29.14 14.39
C GLY A 157 -0.77 -29.27 15.29
N ALA A 158 -0.83 -28.45 16.32
CA ALA A 158 -1.90 -28.45 17.31
C ALA A 158 -2.79 -27.21 17.19
N ILE A 159 -4.05 -27.34 17.64
CA ILE A 159 -4.90 -26.19 17.96
C ILE A 159 -4.98 -26.10 19.48
N GLU A 160 -4.29 -25.12 20.04
CA GLU A 160 -4.39 -24.75 21.44
C GLU A 160 -5.60 -23.84 21.65
N VAL A 161 -6.41 -24.16 22.65
CA VAL A 161 -7.54 -23.34 23.10
C VAL A 161 -7.18 -22.81 24.48
N ARG A 162 -7.35 -21.51 24.70
CA ARG A 162 -7.10 -20.81 25.97
C ARG A 162 -8.35 -20.05 26.38
N THR A 163 -8.67 -19.99 27.67
CA THR A 163 -9.74 -19.10 28.16
C THR A 163 -9.26 -17.64 28.11
N GLU A 164 -10.12 -16.74 27.66
CA GLU A 164 -9.86 -15.29 27.62
C GLU A 164 -11.19 -14.55 27.81
N GLY A 165 -11.32 -13.77 28.88
CA GLY A 165 -12.60 -13.19 29.28
C GLY A 165 -13.66 -14.26 29.56
N SER A 166 -14.85 -14.10 28.97
CA SER A 166 -15.95 -15.07 29.01
C SER A 166 -15.91 -16.08 27.85
N GLY A 167 -14.88 -16.03 27.01
CA GLY A 167 -14.75 -16.85 25.81
C GLY A 167 -13.49 -17.71 25.80
N VAL A 168 -13.21 -18.26 24.62
CA VAL A 168 -12.06 -19.09 24.34
C VAL A 168 -11.36 -18.63 23.06
N THR A 169 -10.04 -18.60 23.10
CA THR A 169 -9.17 -18.19 22.01
C THR A 169 -8.49 -19.42 21.38
N ALA A 170 -8.59 -19.60 20.06
CA ALA A 170 -7.88 -20.63 19.31
C ALA A 170 -6.56 -20.12 18.73
N ILE A 171 -5.50 -20.89 18.99
CA ILE A 171 -4.12 -20.60 18.61
C ILE A 171 -3.55 -21.83 17.92
N ASN A 172 -3.04 -21.68 16.71
CA ASN A 172 -2.34 -22.76 16.04
C ASN A 172 -0.88 -22.81 16.50
N VAL A 173 -0.45 -23.97 17.00
CA VAL A 173 0.89 -24.22 17.52
C VAL A 173 1.59 -25.25 16.65
N LEU A 174 2.69 -24.87 16.01
CA LEU A 174 3.40 -25.68 15.01
C LEU A 174 4.89 -25.32 14.96
N ASP A 175 5.70 -26.20 14.37
CA ASP A 175 7.11 -25.90 14.13
C ASP A 175 7.30 -24.78 13.10
N LEU A 176 8.47 -24.14 13.13
CA LEU A 176 8.76 -22.95 12.35
C LEU A 176 8.67 -23.19 10.82
N ASP A 177 9.21 -24.29 10.31
CA ASP A 177 9.21 -24.58 8.87
C ASP A 177 7.80 -24.92 8.37
N THR A 178 7.01 -25.64 9.17
CA THR A 178 5.61 -25.90 8.87
C THR A 178 4.78 -24.62 8.89
N TYR A 179 5.04 -23.69 9.80
CA TYR A 179 4.43 -22.35 9.74
C TYR A 179 4.78 -21.64 8.43
N VAL A 180 6.06 -21.64 8.03
CA VAL A 180 6.50 -20.94 6.80
C VAL A 180 5.92 -21.54 5.53
N ARG A 181 5.65 -22.86 5.48
CA ARG A 181 4.90 -23.46 4.35
C ARG A 181 3.54 -22.79 4.13
N GLY A 182 2.82 -22.48 5.21
CA GLY A 182 1.54 -21.77 5.13
C GLY A 182 1.64 -20.27 4.87
N VAL A 183 2.86 -19.69 4.86
CA VAL A 183 3.11 -18.26 4.62
C VAL A 183 3.54 -17.98 3.19
N VAL A 184 4.50 -18.74 2.64
CA VAL A 184 5.22 -18.34 1.41
C VAL A 184 4.27 -18.13 0.23
N ALA A 185 3.32 -19.05 -0.03
CA ALA A 185 2.38 -18.87 -1.14
C ALA A 185 1.28 -17.82 -0.87
N GLY A 186 1.10 -17.42 0.40
CA GLY A 186 0.27 -16.28 0.78
C GLY A 186 0.92 -14.93 0.46
N GLU A 187 2.26 -14.90 0.39
CA GLU A 187 3.07 -13.70 0.21
C GLU A 187 3.61 -13.54 -1.23
N MET A 188 4.01 -14.64 -1.86
CA MET A 188 4.53 -14.67 -3.24
C MET A 188 3.78 -15.70 -4.09
N PRO A 189 3.50 -15.42 -5.38
CA PRO A 189 2.98 -16.44 -6.29
C PRO A 189 3.93 -17.64 -6.41
N SER A 190 3.42 -18.86 -6.20
CA SER A 190 4.25 -20.09 -6.26
C SER A 190 4.87 -20.37 -7.64
N SER A 191 4.39 -19.71 -8.69
CA SER A 191 4.96 -19.76 -10.05
C SER A 191 6.26 -18.96 -10.20
N TRP A 192 6.62 -18.14 -9.21
CA TRP A 192 7.85 -17.34 -9.25
C TRP A 192 9.12 -18.20 -9.20
N PRO A 193 10.28 -17.64 -9.58
CA PRO A 193 11.56 -18.33 -9.54
C PRO A 193 11.85 -18.90 -8.16
N LEU A 194 12.47 -20.09 -8.12
CA LEU A 194 12.72 -20.81 -6.87
C LEU A 194 13.58 -19.99 -5.89
N GLU A 195 14.59 -19.28 -6.38
CA GLU A 195 15.46 -18.45 -5.54
C GLU A 195 14.71 -17.27 -4.88
N ALA A 196 13.69 -16.71 -5.54
CA ALA A 196 12.82 -15.71 -4.92
C ALA A 196 11.97 -16.32 -3.79
N LEU A 197 11.42 -17.52 -4.00
CA LEU A 197 10.66 -18.25 -2.97
C LEU A 197 11.55 -18.66 -1.79
N LYS A 198 12.79 -19.09 -2.04
CA LYS A 198 13.79 -19.39 -1.00
C LYS A 198 14.13 -18.15 -0.18
N THR A 199 14.33 -17.01 -0.86
CA THR A 199 14.57 -15.71 -0.21
C THR A 199 13.40 -15.35 0.73
N GLN A 200 12.15 -15.49 0.24
CA GLN A 200 10.95 -15.25 1.05
C GLN A 200 10.81 -16.22 2.22
N ALA A 201 11.15 -17.50 2.05
CA ALA A 201 11.10 -18.49 3.13
C ALA A 201 12.05 -18.13 4.29
N VAL A 202 13.29 -17.77 3.96
CA VAL A 202 14.29 -17.36 4.96
C VAL A 202 13.91 -16.04 5.64
N ALA A 203 13.44 -15.05 4.88
CA ALA A 203 12.92 -13.81 5.43
C ALA A 203 11.72 -14.06 6.36
N ALA A 204 10.76 -14.90 5.95
CA ALA A 204 9.57 -15.20 6.73
C ALA A 204 9.86 -15.94 8.04
N ARG A 205 10.79 -16.90 8.04
CA ARG A 205 11.28 -17.54 9.28
C ARG A 205 11.89 -16.52 10.22
N THR A 206 12.79 -15.71 9.68
CA THR A 206 13.53 -14.74 10.49
C THR A 206 12.57 -13.69 11.07
N TYR A 207 11.58 -13.24 10.30
CA TYR A 207 10.53 -12.34 10.75
C TYR A 207 9.73 -12.95 11.91
N ALA A 208 9.31 -14.21 11.77
CA ALA A 208 8.52 -14.89 12.79
C ALA A 208 9.25 -14.99 14.15
N LEU A 209 10.57 -15.17 14.11
CA LEU A 209 11.42 -15.21 15.30
C LEU A 209 11.71 -13.83 15.89
N SER A 210 12.03 -12.85 15.04
CA SER A 210 12.48 -11.52 15.47
C SER A 210 11.34 -10.57 15.89
N THR A 211 10.12 -10.81 15.43
CA THR A 211 8.92 -10.04 15.80
C THR A 211 8.02 -10.75 16.81
N ARG A 212 8.49 -11.89 17.32
CA ARG A 212 7.78 -12.70 18.31
C ARG A 212 7.39 -11.87 19.52
N LYS A 213 6.11 -11.90 19.89
CA LYS A 213 5.66 -11.33 21.16
C LYS A 213 6.27 -12.09 22.33
N THR A 214 6.86 -11.36 23.27
CA THR A 214 7.45 -11.92 24.50
C THR A 214 6.41 -12.15 25.60
N THR A 215 5.26 -11.48 25.51
CA THR A 215 4.12 -11.61 26.43
C THR A 215 2.84 -11.99 25.66
N GLY A 216 1.89 -12.61 26.34
CA GLY A 216 0.59 -12.98 25.78
C GLY A 216 0.50 -14.41 25.23
N LEU A 217 -0.70 -14.74 24.72
CA LEU A 217 -1.09 -16.11 24.36
C LEU A 217 -0.44 -16.60 23.04
N PHE A 218 -0.07 -15.71 22.13
CA PHE A 218 0.40 -16.03 20.78
C PHE A 218 1.60 -15.18 20.36
N ASP A 219 2.25 -15.59 19.28
CA ASP A 219 3.47 -14.98 18.73
C ASP A 219 3.18 -14.11 17.51
N GLN A 220 2.28 -14.57 16.61
CA GLN A 220 2.03 -13.98 15.30
C GLN A 220 0.53 -13.81 15.02
N TYR A 221 0.15 -12.72 14.36
CA TYR A 221 -1.15 -12.63 13.67
C TYR A 221 -1.05 -13.37 12.33
N PRO A 222 -2.16 -13.88 11.78
CA PRO A 222 -2.10 -14.63 10.53
C PRO A 222 -2.44 -13.77 9.30
N ASP A 223 -2.50 -12.45 9.48
CA ASP A 223 -2.81 -11.44 8.47
C ASP A 223 -1.69 -10.39 8.36
N THR A 224 -1.96 -9.29 7.68
CA THR A 224 -1.00 -8.21 7.39
C THR A 224 -0.45 -7.48 8.62
N ARG A 225 -0.97 -7.73 9.83
CA ARG A 225 -0.34 -7.28 11.08
C ARG A 225 0.96 -8.04 11.37
N SER A 226 1.13 -9.21 10.78
CA SER A 226 2.37 -9.98 10.82
C SER A 226 2.71 -10.51 9.43
N GLN A 227 2.28 -11.72 9.08
CA GLN A 227 2.49 -12.35 7.78
C GLN A 227 1.22 -13.09 7.37
N VAL A 228 0.95 -13.17 6.08
CA VAL A 228 -0.25 -13.86 5.56
C VAL A 228 -0.09 -15.37 5.75
N TYR A 229 -0.68 -15.92 6.81
CA TYR A 229 -0.65 -17.35 7.14
C TYR A 229 -1.98 -18.02 6.81
N ARG A 230 -2.00 -18.87 5.77
CA ARG A 230 -3.21 -19.53 5.28
C ARG A 230 -3.38 -20.97 5.78
N GLY A 231 -2.50 -21.46 6.65
CA GLY A 231 -2.48 -22.88 7.01
C GLY A 231 -2.19 -23.75 5.79
N VAL A 232 -2.81 -24.93 5.72
CA VAL A 232 -2.57 -25.91 4.64
C VAL A 232 -3.01 -25.39 3.26
N THR A 233 -3.99 -24.48 3.18
CA THR A 233 -4.42 -23.90 1.90
C THR A 233 -3.39 -22.91 1.32
N GLY A 234 -2.39 -22.52 2.12
CA GLY A 234 -1.24 -21.74 1.67
C GLY A 234 -0.04 -22.58 1.23
N GLU A 235 -0.15 -23.91 1.21
CA GLU A 235 0.93 -24.80 0.79
C GLU A 235 0.90 -25.03 -0.71
N SER A 236 2.07 -25.21 -1.32
CA SER A 236 2.17 -25.60 -2.73
C SER A 236 3.48 -26.34 -2.98
N VAL A 237 3.50 -27.25 -3.96
CA VAL A 237 4.70 -28.07 -4.26
C VAL A 237 5.96 -27.21 -4.44
N ARG A 238 5.85 -26.06 -5.13
CA ARG A 238 7.00 -25.17 -5.40
C ARG A 238 7.43 -24.35 -4.20
N SER A 239 6.48 -23.77 -3.43
CA SER A 239 6.82 -23.04 -2.21
C SER A 239 7.40 -23.97 -1.16
N ASP A 240 6.84 -25.17 -1.02
CA ASP A 240 7.27 -26.15 -0.03
C ASP A 240 8.66 -26.70 -0.35
N ALA A 241 8.99 -26.86 -1.64
CA ALA A 241 10.36 -27.14 -2.07
C ALA A 241 11.32 -26.03 -1.63
N ALA A 242 10.97 -24.75 -1.81
CA ALA A 242 11.80 -23.63 -1.35
C ALA A 242 11.97 -23.61 0.19
N VAL A 243 10.91 -23.93 0.94
CA VAL A 243 10.97 -24.05 2.40
C VAL A 243 11.92 -25.19 2.79
N ARG A 244 11.75 -26.39 2.22
CA ARG A 244 12.61 -27.55 2.49
C ARG A 244 14.08 -27.28 2.14
N ASP A 245 14.34 -26.70 0.97
CA ASP A 245 15.71 -26.43 0.51
C ASP A 245 16.41 -25.33 1.33
N THR A 246 15.66 -24.59 2.15
CA THR A 246 16.18 -23.58 3.09
C THR A 246 15.87 -23.93 4.54
N ALA A 247 15.64 -25.21 4.84
CA ALA A 247 15.14 -25.65 6.14
C ALA A 247 15.97 -25.09 7.30
N GLY A 248 15.29 -24.48 8.28
CA GLY A 248 15.93 -23.85 9.43
C GLY A 248 16.87 -22.67 9.14
N ARG A 249 17.02 -22.20 7.90
CA ARG A 249 17.90 -21.06 7.59
C ARG A 249 17.23 -19.73 7.91
N ILE A 250 17.93 -18.88 8.64
CA ILE A 250 17.54 -17.52 9.01
C ILE A 250 18.69 -16.53 8.75
N VAL A 251 18.42 -15.23 8.80
CA VAL A 251 19.46 -14.18 8.82
C VAL A 251 19.60 -13.56 10.21
N THR A 252 20.82 -13.32 10.66
CA THR A 252 21.14 -12.74 11.96
C THR A 252 22.01 -11.51 11.83
N TYR A 253 21.87 -10.58 12.78
CA TYR A 253 22.77 -9.44 12.94
C TYR A 253 23.30 -9.46 14.37
N GLY A 254 24.62 -9.48 14.55
CA GLY A 254 25.24 -9.63 15.87
C GLY A 254 24.84 -10.94 16.58
N GLY A 255 24.59 -12.02 15.82
CA GLY A 255 24.20 -13.32 16.36
C GLY A 255 22.72 -13.47 16.74
N VAL A 256 21.93 -12.39 16.67
CA VAL A 256 20.49 -12.39 16.99
C VAL A 256 19.67 -12.37 15.70
N PRO A 257 18.52 -13.09 15.61
CA PRO A 257 17.63 -13.02 14.44
C PRO A 257 17.30 -11.58 14.05
N ALA A 258 17.60 -11.23 12.80
CA ALA A 258 17.44 -9.87 12.30
C ALA A 258 15.96 -9.61 11.92
N VAL A 259 15.43 -8.44 12.28
CA VAL A 259 14.10 -8.04 11.79
C VAL A 259 14.13 -7.93 10.27
N THR A 260 13.28 -8.68 9.60
CA THR A 260 13.29 -8.89 8.14
C THR A 260 11.98 -8.46 7.52
N TYR A 261 11.68 -7.15 7.57
CA TYR A 261 10.52 -6.63 6.87
C TYR A 261 10.64 -6.89 5.36
N TYR A 262 9.51 -7.12 4.72
CA TYR A 262 9.40 -7.30 3.28
C TYR A 262 8.06 -6.74 2.78
N PHE A 263 8.01 -6.37 1.51
CA PHE A 263 6.86 -5.68 0.92
C PHE A 263 6.81 -5.89 -0.59
N SER A 264 5.68 -5.55 -1.22
CA SER A 264 5.46 -5.90 -2.62
C SER A 264 6.50 -5.31 -3.59
N THR A 265 6.60 -3.97 -3.69
CA THR A 265 7.34 -3.33 -4.79
C THR A 265 8.07 -2.07 -4.31
N SER A 266 9.38 -1.93 -4.58
CA SER A 266 10.21 -0.81 -4.10
C SER A 266 9.99 0.52 -4.82
N GLY A 267 9.59 0.50 -6.09
CA GLY A 267 9.64 1.67 -6.94
C GLY A 267 11.06 2.00 -7.42
N GLY A 268 12.03 1.11 -7.23
CA GLY A 268 13.42 1.29 -7.64
C GLY A 268 14.42 1.51 -6.49
N HIS A 269 13.93 1.66 -5.25
CA HIS A 269 14.78 1.87 -4.07
C HIS A 269 14.02 1.53 -2.79
N THR A 270 14.66 0.87 -1.83
CA THR A 270 14.09 0.61 -0.48
C THR A 270 14.37 1.79 0.45
N GLU A 271 13.95 1.74 1.71
CA GLU A 271 14.01 2.88 2.65
C GLU A 271 14.54 2.42 4.00
N ASN A 272 15.14 3.36 4.74
CA ASN A 272 15.49 3.10 6.13
C ASN A 272 14.22 2.97 6.99
N VAL A 273 14.28 2.12 8.02
CA VAL A 273 13.15 1.86 8.92
C VAL A 273 12.61 3.13 9.57
N GLU A 274 13.47 4.06 10.02
CA GLU A 274 13.09 5.28 10.74
C GLU A 274 12.33 6.31 9.87
N PHE A 275 12.48 6.25 8.55
CA PHE A 275 11.83 7.17 7.62
C PHE A 275 10.47 6.67 7.16
N SER A 276 10.29 5.36 7.04
CA SER A 276 9.01 4.74 6.69
C SER A 276 8.12 4.48 7.91
N PHE A 277 8.70 4.05 9.04
CA PHE A 277 8.03 3.91 10.33
C PHE A 277 8.50 5.03 11.26
N VAL A 278 8.00 6.24 10.99
CA VAL A 278 8.39 7.47 11.69
C VAL A 278 8.33 7.29 13.21
N GLY A 279 9.47 7.51 13.87
CA GLY A 279 9.65 7.32 15.31
C GLY A 279 10.34 6.01 15.70
N SER A 280 10.55 5.09 14.75
CA SER A 280 11.36 3.89 14.99
C SER A 280 12.84 4.22 15.10
N LEU A 281 13.56 3.46 15.93
CA LEU A 281 15.03 3.49 15.95
C LEU A 281 15.59 2.93 14.64
N SER A 282 16.72 3.46 14.20
CA SER A 282 17.45 2.94 13.05
C SER A 282 17.89 1.49 13.30
N LYS A 283 17.98 0.72 12.22
CA LYS A 283 18.45 -0.67 12.24
C LYS A 283 19.53 -0.81 11.15
N PRO A 284 20.81 -1.08 11.51
CA PRO A 284 21.91 -1.07 10.54
C PRO A 284 21.74 -2.00 9.33
N TRP A 285 20.97 -3.07 9.50
CA TRP A 285 20.68 -4.02 8.42
C TRP A 285 19.43 -3.69 7.59
N LEU A 286 18.58 -2.76 8.03
CA LEU A 286 17.37 -2.31 7.31
C LEU A 286 17.54 -0.87 6.82
N VAL A 287 18.49 -0.71 5.91
CA VAL A 287 18.80 0.55 5.23
C VAL A 287 18.31 0.54 3.79
N GLY A 288 18.07 1.72 3.24
CA GLY A 288 17.67 1.87 1.84
C GLY A 288 18.77 1.45 0.88
N VAL A 289 18.42 0.59 -0.08
CA VAL A 289 19.29 0.10 -1.14
C VAL A 289 18.63 0.29 -2.51
N PRO A 290 19.43 0.47 -3.59
CA PRO A 290 18.90 0.48 -4.95
C PRO A 290 18.28 -0.88 -5.30
N ASP A 291 17.12 -0.88 -5.93
CA ASP A 291 16.44 -2.08 -6.39
C ASP A 291 16.05 -1.92 -7.87
N PRO A 292 16.99 -2.14 -8.80
CA PRO A 292 16.79 -1.85 -10.21
C PRO A 292 15.86 -2.86 -10.92
N TYR A 293 15.44 -3.94 -10.26
CA TYR A 293 14.79 -5.09 -10.90
C TYR A 293 13.32 -5.29 -10.52
N ASP A 294 12.71 -4.37 -9.76
CA ASP A 294 11.27 -4.39 -9.44
C ASP A 294 10.36 -3.94 -10.60
N THR A 295 10.92 -3.60 -11.77
CA THR A 295 10.23 -2.99 -12.91
C THR A 295 9.13 -3.87 -13.52
N GLN A 296 9.18 -5.17 -13.26
CA GLN A 296 8.15 -6.13 -13.69
C GLN A 296 6.85 -5.98 -12.89
N SER A 297 6.88 -5.27 -11.76
CA SER A 297 5.68 -4.99 -10.99
C SER A 297 4.75 -4.02 -11.72
N PRO A 298 3.44 -4.30 -11.79
CA PRO A 298 2.46 -3.32 -12.27
C PRO A 298 2.38 -2.09 -11.35
N TYR A 299 2.92 -2.18 -10.13
CA TYR A 299 2.95 -1.11 -9.14
C TYR A 299 4.29 -0.37 -9.11
N HIS A 300 5.25 -0.69 -9.99
CA HIS A 300 6.52 0.04 -10.07
C HIS A 300 6.26 1.55 -10.26
N ARG A 301 5.29 1.92 -11.09
CA ARG A 301 4.79 3.31 -11.24
C ARG A 301 3.26 3.29 -11.33
N TRP A 302 2.60 4.22 -10.67
CA TRP A 302 1.15 4.35 -10.70
C TRP A 302 0.70 5.81 -10.66
N GLU A 303 -0.56 6.04 -11.04
CA GLU A 303 -1.21 7.35 -11.03
C GLU A 303 -2.62 7.23 -10.43
N LEU A 304 -3.02 8.20 -9.63
CA LEU A 304 -4.35 8.34 -9.07
C LEU A 304 -4.91 9.72 -9.43
N LYS A 305 -6.03 9.74 -10.15
CA LYS A 305 -6.77 10.97 -10.44
C LYS A 305 -7.61 11.34 -9.22
N THR A 306 -7.64 12.62 -8.85
CA THR A 306 -8.37 13.12 -7.68
C THR A 306 -8.90 14.54 -7.91
N THR A 307 -9.59 15.10 -6.92
CA THR A 307 -10.13 16.46 -6.92
C THR A 307 -9.67 17.23 -5.68
N ALA A 308 -9.75 18.56 -5.71
CA ALA A 308 -9.44 19.38 -4.54
C ALA A 308 -10.31 19.01 -3.34
N ALA A 309 -11.62 18.79 -3.54
CA ALA A 309 -12.54 18.37 -2.48
C ALA A 309 -12.21 17.00 -1.88
N ALA A 310 -11.75 16.04 -2.70
CA ALA A 310 -11.32 14.73 -2.20
C ALA A 310 -10.01 14.84 -1.40
N LEU A 311 -9.06 15.68 -1.84
CA LEU A 311 -7.83 15.98 -1.11
C LEU A 311 -8.12 16.68 0.22
N ASP A 312 -9.04 17.64 0.22
CA ASP A 312 -9.45 18.39 1.40
C ASP A 312 -10.04 17.46 2.47
N ARG A 313 -11.07 16.68 2.11
CA ARG A 313 -11.72 15.71 3.00
C ARG A 313 -10.73 14.67 3.55
N ALA A 314 -9.81 14.20 2.72
CA ALA A 314 -8.87 13.17 3.14
C ALA A 314 -7.73 13.73 4.01
N LEU A 315 -7.20 14.91 3.71
CA LEU A 315 -6.01 15.43 4.38
C LEU A 315 -6.32 16.29 5.60
N GLY A 316 -7.50 16.89 5.68
CA GLY A 316 -7.90 17.76 6.80
C GLY A 316 -7.09 19.06 6.82
N ALA A 317 -7.06 19.77 5.70
CA ALA A 317 -6.42 21.09 5.64
C ALA A 317 -7.19 22.10 6.52
N PRO A 318 -6.51 23.01 7.24
CA PRO A 318 -7.22 24.10 7.93
C PRO A 318 -7.88 25.04 6.90
N GLY A 319 -9.22 25.07 6.88
CA GLY A 319 -9.98 25.80 5.86
C GLY A 319 -10.14 24.97 4.58
N THR A 320 -9.87 25.57 3.42
CA THR A 320 -9.96 24.90 2.12
C THR A 320 -8.58 24.48 1.65
N PHE A 321 -8.41 23.22 1.22
CA PHE A 321 -7.16 22.70 0.66
C PHE A 321 -6.63 23.54 -0.51
N GLU A 322 -5.36 23.92 -0.42
CA GLU A 322 -4.65 24.66 -1.45
C GLU A 322 -3.52 23.83 -2.07
N SER A 323 -2.65 23.27 -1.23
CA SER A 323 -1.47 22.54 -1.69
C SER A 323 -0.86 21.61 -0.64
N VAL A 324 0.06 20.75 -1.09
CA VAL A 324 0.93 19.97 -0.21
C VAL A 324 2.38 20.32 -0.52
N LYS A 325 3.12 20.74 0.50
CA LYS A 325 4.57 20.96 0.43
C LYS A 325 5.28 19.82 1.15
N VAL A 326 6.03 19.01 0.43
CA VAL A 326 6.92 18.00 1.04
C VAL A 326 7.98 18.73 1.86
N LEU A 327 8.14 18.32 3.12
CA LEU A 327 9.14 18.88 4.02
C LEU A 327 10.40 18.02 3.98
N ASP A 328 10.24 16.71 4.12
CA ASP A 328 11.36 15.77 4.21
C ASP A 328 11.10 14.52 3.37
N ARG A 329 12.19 13.96 2.86
CA ARG A 329 12.25 12.64 2.23
C ARG A 329 13.30 11.80 2.93
N GLY A 330 13.17 10.48 2.83
CA GLY A 330 14.17 9.54 3.35
C GLY A 330 15.36 9.42 2.41
N VAL A 331 16.07 8.29 2.46
CA VAL A 331 17.12 7.98 1.48
C VAL A 331 16.53 7.61 0.12
N SER A 332 15.25 7.23 0.09
CA SER A 332 14.47 7.09 -1.13
C SER A 332 13.57 8.31 -1.37
N PRO A 333 12.96 8.46 -2.55
CA PRO A 333 12.00 9.54 -2.78
C PRO A 333 10.66 9.37 -2.04
N ARG A 334 10.56 8.51 -1.01
CA ARG A 334 9.41 8.45 -0.11
C ARG A 334 9.28 9.73 0.71
N VAL A 335 8.04 10.19 0.90
CA VAL A 335 7.73 11.33 1.77
C VAL A 335 7.78 10.88 3.22
N VAL A 336 8.57 11.55 4.05
CA VAL A 336 8.59 11.33 5.51
C VAL A 336 7.60 12.26 6.19
N ARG A 337 7.67 13.56 5.88
CA ARG A 337 6.70 14.57 6.33
C ARG A 337 6.32 15.52 5.20
N ALA A 338 5.07 15.98 5.22
CA ALA A 338 4.60 17.03 4.35
C ALA A 338 3.66 17.99 5.10
N ARG A 339 3.72 19.26 4.72
CA ARG A 339 2.81 20.31 5.17
C ARG A 339 1.63 20.38 4.22
N VAL A 340 0.44 20.13 4.76
CA VAL A 340 -0.84 20.35 4.09
C VAL A 340 -1.25 21.79 4.37
N ILE A 341 -1.40 22.58 3.30
CA ILE A 341 -1.69 24.02 3.37
C ILE A 341 -3.15 24.22 2.96
N GLY A 342 -3.90 24.93 3.80
CA GLY A 342 -5.25 25.39 3.49
C GLY A 342 -5.40 26.88 3.75
N SER A 343 -6.54 27.43 3.34
CA SER A 343 -6.80 28.88 3.37
C SER A 343 -6.81 29.50 4.78
N LYS A 344 -6.90 28.69 5.85
CA LYS A 344 -6.88 29.15 7.24
C LYS A 344 -5.64 28.69 8.02
N GLY A 345 -4.63 28.16 7.35
CA GLY A 345 -3.37 27.74 7.98
C GLY A 345 -2.80 26.46 7.40
N SER A 346 -1.99 25.75 8.20
CA SER A 346 -1.38 24.50 7.73
C SER A 346 -1.24 23.48 8.85
N THR A 347 -1.20 22.21 8.47
CA THR A 347 -0.91 21.09 9.38
C THR A 347 0.20 20.22 8.80
N VAL A 348 1.00 19.59 9.66
CA VAL A 348 2.07 18.68 9.24
C VAL A 348 1.60 17.24 9.44
N LEU A 349 1.66 16.45 8.38
CA LEU A 349 1.34 15.03 8.40
C LEU A 349 2.58 14.22 8.01
N THR A 350 2.67 13.00 8.54
CA THR A 350 3.66 12.02 8.09
C THR A 350 3.24 11.40 6.76
N GLY A 351 4.20 10.90 5.99
CA GLY A 351 3.95 10.14 4.76
C GLY A 351 2.99 8.97 4.97
N PRO A 352 3.18 8.11 6.00
CA PRO A 352 2.25 7.02 6.32
C PRO A 352 0.82 7.51 6.60
N THR A 353 0.65 8.62 7.33
CA THR A 353 -0.68 9.20 7.57
C THR A 353 -1.34 9.65 6.26
N ILE A 354 -0.59 10.33 5.38
CA ILE A 354 -1.09 10.74 4.06
C ILE A 354 -1.45 9.53 3.20
N ARG A 355 -0.58 8.50 3.17
CA ARG A 355 -0.81 7.25 2.44
C ARG A 355 -2.10 6.59 2.89
N SER A 356 -2.30 6.45 4.21
CA SER A 356 -3.50 5.83 4.79
C SER A 356 -4.76 6.61 4.43
N ARG A 357 -4.78 7.93 4.68
CA ARG A 357 -5.96 8.78 4.45
C ARG A 357 -6.37 8.89 2.98
N LEU A 358 -5.41 8.78 2.05
CA LEU A 358 -5.66 8.82 0.61
C LEU A 358 -5.76 7.43 -0.06
N GLY A 359 -5.58 6.34 0.69
CA GLY A 359 -5.57 4.98 0.13
C GLY A 359 -4.43 4.75 -0.88
N LEU A 360 -3.25 5.37 -0.67
CA LEU A 360 -2.11 5.24 -1.57
C LEU A 360 -1.36 3.92 -1.35
N ARG A 361 -0.69 3.45 -2.41
CA ARG A 361 0.07 2.19 -2.37
C ARG A 361 1.35 2.29 -1.53
N ASP A 362 2.01 3.44 -1.57
CA ASP A 362 3.32 3.69 -0.95
C ASP A 362 3.40 5.17 -0.53
N THR A 363 4.40 5.55 0.27
CA THR A 363 4.71 6.94 0.63
C THR A 363 5.58 7.65 -0.42
N TRP A 364 6.02 6.94 -1.47
CA TRP A 364 6.61 7.54 -2.66
C TRP A 364 5.52 8.09 -3.57
N PHE A 365 5.11 9.32 -3.29
CA PHE A 365 4.16 10.05 -4.13
C PHE A 365 4.58 11.51 -4.39
N THR A 366 3.94 12.11 -5.39
CA THR A 366 4.04 13.51 -5.75
C THR A 366 2.67 14.01 -6.20
N PHE A 367 2.20 15.10 -5.59
CA PHE A 367 0.99 15.79 -6.02
C PHE A 367 1.29 16.61 -7.27
N VAL A 368 0.45 16.46 -8.29
CA VAL A 368 0.52 17.20 -9.53
C VAL A 368 -0.79 17.96 -9.73
N ARG A 369 -0.70 19.28 -9.88
CA ARG A 369 -1.82 20.16 -10.23
C ARG A 369 -1.56 20.76 -11.61
N ILE A 370 -2.53 20.62 -12.50
CA ILE A 370 -2.45 21.14 -13.86
C ILE A 370 -3.65 22.03 -14.09
N ALA A 371 -3.41 23.32 -14.28
CA ALA A 371 -4.44 24.30 -14.59
C ALA A 371 -4.23 24.81 -16.01
N SER A 372 -5.30 24.89 -16.79
CA SER A 372 -5.24 25.31 -18.19
C SER A 372 -6.46 26.14 -18.54
N SER A 373 -6.28 27.26 -19.23
CA SER A 373 -7.37 28.08 -19.76
C SER A 373 -7.06 28.60 -21.16
N ALA A 374 -8.12 28.79 -21.95
CA ALA A 374 -8.05 29.50 -23.21
C ALA A 374 -7.96 31.00 -22.90
N ARG A 375 -7.00 31.67 -23.54
CA ARG A 375 -6.79 33.11 -23.47
C ARG A 375 -7.04 33.69 -24.84
N TYR A 376 -8.07 34.51 -24.95
CA TYR A 376 -8.35 35.27 -26.15
C TYR A 376 -7.75 36.66 -25.97
N PRO A 377 -7.22 37.27 -27.03
CA PRO A 377 -6.85 38.66 -26.99
C PRO A 377 -8.07 39.49 -26.61
N ARG A 378 -7.87 40.52 -25.78
CA ARG A 378 -8.91 41.56 -25.65
C ARG A 378 -9.00 42.23 -27.01
N SER A 379 -10.18 42.25 -27.62
CA SER A 379 -10.41 43.09 -28.80
C SER A 379 -10.11 44.53 -28.41
N ALA A 380 -8.97 45.07 -28.84
CA ALA A 380 -8.92 46.49 -29.09
C ALA A 380 -9.90 46.73 -30.25
N ARG A 381 -10.93 47.56 -30.03
CA ARG A 381 -11.86 48.02 -31.06
C ARG A 381 -11.07 48.61 -32.27
N PRO A 382 -11.69 48.65 -33.46
CA PRO A 382 -11.03 48.35 -34.73
C PRO A 382 -9.96 49.39 -35.07
N ALA A 383 -8.78 48.90 -35.45
CA ALA A 383 -7.81 49.72 -36.16
C ALA A 383 -8.32 49.93 -37.59
N SER A 384 -8.65 51.18 -37.92
CA SER A 384 -8.20 51.68 -39.21
C SER A 384 -6.72 51.30 -39.32
N TRP A 385 -6.39 50.52 -40.35
CA TRP A 385 -5.09 49.91 -40.62
C TRP A 385 -4.79 48.57 -39.88
N GLY A 386 -5.10 47.47 -40.58
CA GLY A 386 -4.28 46.24 -40.57
C GLY A 386 -4.10 45.51 -39.24
N ALA A 387 -5.19 45.13 -38.56
CA ALA A 387 -5.09 44.32 -37.34
C ALA A 387 -4.63 42.88 -37.66
N ARG A 388 -3.38 42.53 -37.34
CA ARG A 388 -3.00 41.12 -37.11
C ARG A 388 -3.87 40.57 -35.98
N LEU A 389 -4.84 39.72 -36.32
CA LEU A 389 -5.60 38.94 -35.35
C LEU A 389 -4.59 38.18 -34.47
N THR A 390 -4.46 38.60 -33.22
CA THR A 390 -3.61 37.88 -32.26
C THR A 390 -4.23 36.51 -32.02
N ALA A 391 -3.46 35.45 -32.23
CA ALA A 391 -3.98 34.09 -32.14
C ALA A 391 -4.44 33.79 -30.70
N ALA A 392 -5.54 33.04 -30.55
CA ALA A 392 -5.93 32.51 -29.25
C ALA A 392 -4.78 31.69 -28.65
N ALA A 393 -4.64 31.71 -27.32
CA ALA A 393 -3.56 31.00 -26.65
C ALA A 393 -4.10 30.03 -25.61
N LEU A 394 -3.40 28.90 -25.42
CA LEU A 394 -3.57 28.07 -24.24
C LEU A 394 -2.53 28.49 -23.22
N ALA A 395 -2.97 28.90 -22.04
CA ALA A 395 -2.09 29.28 -20.94
C ALA A 395 -2.44 28.50 -19.67
N GLY A 396 -1.47 28.33 -18.79
CA GLY A 396 -1.69 27.53 -17.60
C GLY A 396 -0.46 27.33 -16.74
N GLU A 397 -0.58 26.41 -15.80
CA GLU A 397 0.47 26.01 -14.88
C GLU A 397 0.48 24.49 -14.73
N PHE A 398 1.67 23.91 -14.75
CA PHE A 398 1.93 22.52 -14.42
C PHE A 398 2.81 22.49 -13.17
N SER A 399 2.25 22.09 -12.03
CA SER A 399 2.91 22.12 -10.73
C SER A 399 3.01 20.70 -10.14
N PRO A 400 4.20 20.23 -9.71
CA PRO A 400 5.49 20.90 -9.83
C PRO A 400 5.92 21.03 -11.31
N ALA A 401 6.82 21.99 -11.58
CA ALA A 401 7.33 22.21 -12.92
C ALA A 401 7.87 20.91 -13.55
N PRO A 402 7.55 20.64 -14.83
CA PRO A 402 7.95 19.40 -15.48
C PRO A 402 9.48 19.30 -15.61
N LYS A 403 10.01 18.07 -15.61
CA LYS A 403 11.44 17.83 -15.87
C LYS A 403 11.88 18.51 -17.17
N ARG A 404 13.06 19.11 -17.16
CA ARG A 404 13.64 19.89 -18.28
C ARG A 404 12.76 21.07 -18.75
N ARG A 405 11.71 21.44 -18.00
CA ARG A 405 10.77 22.52 -18.33
C ARG A 405 10.09 22.32 -19.71
N VAL A 406 9.75 21.07 -20.04
CA VAL A 406 9.10 20.71 -21.32
C VAL A 406 7.74 20.05 -21.07
N LEU A 407 6.73 20.48 -21.83
CA LEU A 407 5.44 19.82 -21.98
C LEU A 407 5.22 19.44 -23.45
N VAL A 408 4.34 18.48 -23.69
CA VAL A 408 3.79 18.19 -25.02
C VAL A 408 2.39 18.80 -25.09
N LEU A 409 2.16 19.67 -26.07
CA LEU A 409 0.83 20.14 -26.44
C LEU A 409 0.17 19.05 -27.29
N GLU A 410 -1.04 18.64 -26.92
CA GLU A 410 -1.84 17.67 -27.65
C GLU A 410 -3.16 18.29 -28.09
N ARG A 411 -3.65 17.88 -29.26
CA ARG A 411 -4.98 18.24 -29.79
C ARG A 411 -5.82 16.99 -29.92
N ARG A 412 -7.11 17.11 -29.60
CA ARG A 412 -8.08 16.03 -29.76
C ARG A 412 -8.32 15.73 -31.25
N ALA A 413 -8.30 14.45 -31.61
CA ALA A 413 -8.61 13.92 -32.94
C ALA A 413 -9.52 12.70 -32.77
N GLY A 414 -10.83 12.88 -32.91
CA GLY A 414 -11.83 11.87 -32.56
C GLY A 414 -11.81 11.53 -31.05
N SER A 415 -11.68 10.24 -30.73
CA SER A 415 -11.47 9.73 -29.36
C SER A 415 -10.05 9.95 -28.84
N ASP A 416 -9.07 10.16 -29.72
CA ASP A 416 -7.65 10.17 -29.39
C ASP A 416 -7.06 11.58 -29.21
N TRP A 417 -5.84 11.60 -28.67
CA TRP A 417 -5.03 12.80 -28.52
C TRP A 417 -3.76 12.69 -29.35
N ARG A 418 -3.54 13.64 -30.26
CA ARG A 418 -2.34 13.70 -31.10
C ARG A 418 -1.40 14.78 -30.61
N ALA A 419 -0.11 14.47 -30.54
CA ALA A 419 0.92 15.45 -30.23
C ALA A 419 1.00 16.50 -31.34
N VAL A 420 0.99 17.77 -30.96
CA VAL A 420 1.11 18.92 -31.86
C VAL A 420 2.54 19.43 -31.86
N ARG A 421 3.05 19.81 -30.68
CA ARG A 421 4.42 20.29 -30.50
C ARG A 421 4.87 20.21 -29.04
N ARG A 422 6.18 20.31 -28.82
CA ARG A 422 6.75 20.55 -27.48
C ARG A 422 6.66 22.03 -27.14
N ILE A 423 6.38 22.35 -25.88
CA ILE A 423 6.34 23.71 -25.35
C ILE A 423 7.21 23.81 -24.10
N ARG A 424 7.72 25.01 -23.82
CA ARG A 424 8.52 25.30 -22.62
C ARG A 424 7.66 25.85 -21.50
N THR A 425 8.09 25.60 -20.27
CA THR A 425 7.53 26.23 -19.08
C THR A 425 8.54 27.19 -18.45
N THR A 426 8.05 28.13 -17.65
CA THR A 426 8.89 28.87 -16.68
C THR A 426 9.47 27.92 -15.63
N ALA A 427 10.34 28.45 -14.76
CA ALA A 427 10.84 27.72 -13.59
C ALA A 427 9.72 27.28 -12.64
N SER A 428 8.65 28.08 -12.54
CA SER A 428 7.44 27.78 -11.76
C SER A 428 6.44 26.89 -12.48
N GLY A 429 6.74 26.40 -13.69
CA GLY A 429 5.85 25.51 -14.44
C GLY A 429 4.72 26.22 -15.19
N ARG A 430 4.71 27.56 -15.25
CA ARG A 430 3.76 28.33 -16.05
C ARG A 430 4.09 28.19 -17.54
N TYR A 431 3.06 28.18 -18.39
CA TYR A 431 3.23 28.13 -19.83
C TYR A 431 2.17 28.99 -20.53
N ARG A 432 2.50 29.41 -21.74
CA ARG A 432 1.60 30.04 -22.71
C ARG A 432 2.02 29.58 -24.09
N VAL A 433 1.06 29.16 -24.91
CA VAL A 433 1.30 28.71 -26.27
C VAL A 433 0.19 29.21 -27.18
N GLU A 434 0.55 29.83 -28.29
CA GLU A 434 -0.40 30.26 -29.32
C GLU A 434 -1.01 29.05 -30.03
N ILE A 435 -2.29 29.16 -30.37
CA ILE A 435 -3.11 28.12 -30.97
C ILE A 435 -3.66 28.68 -32.27
N GLY A 436 -3.17 28.14 -33.40
CA GLY A 436 -3.56 28.62 -34.73
C GLY A 436 -4.86 28.02 -35.27
N ARG A 437 -5.49 27.06 -34.57
CA ARG A 437 -6.73 26.41 -35.03
C ARG A 437 -7.66 26.10 -33.86
N ALA A 438 -8.96 26.34 -34.03
CA ALA A 438 -9.97 25.93 -33.07
C ALA A 438 -9.89 24.42 -32.76
N GLY A 439 -10.21 24.04 -31.53
CA GLY A 439 -10.21 22.64 -31.11
C GLY A 439 -10.08 22.44 -29.60
N ALA A 440 -10.07 21.18 -29.17
CA ALA A 440 -9.79 20.82 -27.78
C ALA A 440 -8.30 20.47 -27.63
N TYR A 441 -7.63 21.16 -26.70
CA TYR A 441 -6.21 21.02 -26.43
C TYR A 441 -5.96 20.61 -24.98
N ARG A 442 -4.82 19.95 -24.72
CA ARG A 442 -4.31 19.70 -23.38
C ARG A 442 -2.77 19.71 -23.39
N VAL A 443 -2.17 19.82 -22.21
CA VAL A 443 -0.72 19.64 -22.03
C VAL A 443 -0.43 18.32 -21.32
N ARG A 444 0.71 17.69 -21.60
CA ARG A 444 1.13 16.43 -20.99
C ARG A 444 2.64 16.41 -20.72
N THR A 445 3.06 15.69 -19.69
CA THR A 445 4.44 15.22 -19.52
C THR A 445 4.45 13.77 -19.05
N GLY A 446 5.25 12.92 -19.72
CA GLY A 446 5.20 11.48 -19.50
C GLY A 446 3.78 10.94 -19.68
N ARG A 447 3.27 10.21 -18.69
CA ARG A 447 1.89 9.68 -18.68
C ARG A 447 0.84 10.66 -18.13
N VAL A 448 1.25 11.76 -17.50
CA VAL A 448 0.33 12.71 -16.85
C VAL A 448 -0.12 13.81 -17.80
N ALA A 449 -1.40 13.79 -18.14
CA ALA A 449 -2.05 14.81 -18.98
C ALA A 449 -2.96 15.73 -18.17
N GLY A 450 -2.94 17.02 -18.50
CA GLY A 450 -3.83 18.05 -17.99
C GLY A 450 -5.27 17.95 -18.48
N PRO A 451 -6.14 18.86 -18.02
CA PRO A 451 -7.52 18.91 -18.47
C PRO A 451 -7.62 19.33 -19.94
N ALA A 452 -8.71 18.94 -20.58
CA ALA A 452 -9.02 19.37 -21.94
C ALA A 452 -9.62 20.79 -21.90
N VAL A 453 -9.07 21.69 -22.71
CA VAL A 453 -9.54 23.07 -22.86
C VAL A 453 -9.95 23.30 -24.29
N ARG A 454 -11.17 23.81 -24.49
CA ARG A 454 -11.65 24.19 -25.81
C ARG A 454 -11.15 25.60 -26.14
N VAL A 455 -10.43 25.72 -27.26
CA VAL A 455 -10.01 26.99 -27.85
C VAL A 455 -10.86 27.21 -29.09
N ARG A 456 -11.54 28.36 -29.14
CA ARG A 456 -12.42 28.77 -30.23
C ARG A 456 -11.67 29.56 -31.29
#